data_AF-A0A426CMH2-F1
#
_entry.id   AF-A0A426CMH2-F1
#
_cell.length_a   1.000
_cell.length_b   1.000
_cell.length_c   1.000
_cell.angle_alpha   90.00
_cell.angle_beta   90.00
_cell.angle_gamma   90.00
#
_symmetry.space_group_name_H-M   'P 1'
#
loop_
_entity.id
_entity.type
_entity.pdbx_description
1 polymer ?
#
loop_
_entity_poly.entity_id
_entity_poly.type
_entity_poly.pdbx_seq_one_letter_code
_entity_poly.pdbx_strand_id
1 'polypeptide(L)'
;MSLKERLEQRRVESSEEPAIRSLLKLEQKSTFLRVEKTDGRCHWAAWVGLVGMDYEPETGNGDAGKCERLYLVFTNSEVVVHGLNLGKIARQIDEGQRDMALRELPTKFLPLALARHGIPVITSIEVKKRFNAPVPTKQESPMNGRNIAPRMP
;
A
#
# COMPACT_ATOMS: atom_id res chain seq x y z
N MET A 1 13.62 21.64 -45.71
CA MET A 1 12.82 20.88 -44.73
C MET A 1 11.35 21.18 -44.96
N SER A 2 10.64 20.21 -45.53
CA SER A 2 9.25 20.28 -45.96
C SER A 2 8.28 19.95 -44.83
N LEU A 3 7.06 20.50 -44.89
CA LEU A 3 5.95 20.18 -43.99
C LEU A 3 5.61 18.68 -43.98
N LYS A 4 5.86 17.96 -45.09
CA LYS A 4 5.72 16.50 -45.15
C LYS A 4 6.75 15.77 -44.29
N GLU A 5 8.01 16.19 -44.33
CA GLU A 5 9.09 15.60 -43.51
C GLU A 5 8.82 15.79 -42.01
N ARG A 6 8.21 16.91 -41.61
CA ARG A 6 7.83 17.19 -40.21
C ARG A 6 6.63 16.36 -39.74
N LEU A 7 5.75 15.96 -40.65
CA LEU A 7 4.57 15.14 -40.35
C LEU A 7 4.91 13.64 -40.28
N GLU A 8 5.86 13.18 -41.09
CA GLU A 8 6.37 11.80 -41.03
C GLU A 8 7.23 11.55 -39.78
N GLN A 9 8.04 12.53 -39.36
CA GLN A 9 8.75 12.44 -38.07
C GLN A 9 7.81 12.39 -36.86
N ARG A 10 6.64 13.07 -36.91
CA ARG A 10 5.62 13.01 -35.85
C ARG A 10 4.81 11.70 -35.83
N ARG A 11 4.88 10.88 -36.87
CA ARG A 11 4.12 9.62 -36.97
C ARG A 11 4.90 8.40 -36.47
N VAL A 12 6.20 8.55 -36.21
CA VAL A 12 7.06 7.49 -35.64
C VAL A 12 7.06 7.52 -34.10
N GLU A 13 6.61 8.61 -33.47
CA GLU A 13 6.27 8.60 -32.04
C GLU A 13 4.87 8.00 -31.86
N SER A 14 4.81 6.68 -32.06
CA SER A 14 3.64 5.85 -31.89
C SER A 14 2.96 6.15 -30.56
N SER A 15 1.73 6.63 -30.72
CA SER A 15 0.73 7.07 -29.75
C SER A 15 0.27 6.01 -28.73
N GLU A 16 1.01 4.94 -28.48
CA GLU A 16 0.62 3.86 -27.54
C GLU A 16 1.48 3.80 -26.27
N GLU A 17 2.59 4.53 -26.21
CA GLU A 17 3.50 4.48 -25.07
C GLU A 17 3.28 5.45 -23.90
N PRO A 18 2.45 6.52 -23.90
CA PRO A 18 2.36 7.36 -22.71
C PRO A 18 1.64 6.66 -21.55
N ALA A 19 0.66 5.79 -21.82
CA ALA A 19 -0.05 5.04 -20.79
C ALA A 19 0.81 3.90 -20.18
N ILE A 20 1.56 3.18 -21.03
CA ILE A 20 2.47 2.11 -20.61
C ILE A 20 3.71 2.70 -19.91
N ARG A 21 4.26 3.81 -20.42
CA ARG A 21 5.34 4.54 -19.72
C ARG A 21 4.83 5.20 -18.44
N SER A 22 3.57 5.62 -18.33
CA SER A 22 3.00 6.09 -17.06
C SER A 22 2.77 4.96 -16.05
N LEU A 23 2.56 3.72 -16.53
CA LEU A 23 2.55 2.53 -15.66
C LEU A 23 3.95 2.17 -15.14
N LEU A 24 5.02 2.53 -15.87
CA LEU A 24 6.40 2.14 -15.58
C LEU A 24 7.29 3.27 -15.01
N LYS A 25 6.95 4.54 -15.22
CA LYS A 25 7.68 5.71 -14.67
C LYS A 25 7.15 6.11 -13.30
N LEU A 26 7.22 5.19 -12.35
CA LEU A 26 7.19 5.47 -10.91
C LEU A 26 8.62 5.66 -10.38
N GLU A 27 9.53 6.27 -11.15
CA GLU A 27 10.92 6.54 -10.76
C GLU A 27 11.08 7.82 -9.94
N GLN A 28 10.21 8.00 -8.94
CA GLN A 28 10.48 8.93 -7.87
C GLN A 28 10.09 8.21 -6.61
N LYS A 29 11.11 7.85 -5.79
CA LYS A 29 10.99 7.31 -4.42
C LYS A 29 9.73 7.87 -3.77
N SER A 30 8.62 7.16 -3.93
CA SER A 30 7.34 7.72 -3.54
C SER A 30 7.34 7.68 -2.03
N THR A 31 7.13 8.82 -1.37
CA THR A 31 6.99 8.87 0.10
C THR A 31 5.76 8.08 0.55
N PHE A 32 4.84 7.80 -0.37
CA PHE A 32 3.56 7.17 -0.12
C PHE A 32 3.36 5.90 -0.96
N LEU A 33 2.85 4.85 -0.33
CA LEU A 33 2.21 3.74 -1.01
C LEU A 33 0.87 4.21 -1.58
N ARG A 34 0.69 4.01 -2.89
CA ARG A 34 -0.59 4.24 -3.56
C ARG A 34 -1.40 2.95 -3.58
N VAL A 35 -2.66 3.03 -3.18
CA VAL A 35 -3.62 1.92 -3.15
C VAL A 35 -4.83 2.27 -4.00
N GLU A 36 -5.02 1.56 -5.10
CA GLU A 36 -6.10 1.79 -6.07
C GLU A 36 -7.10 0.64 -6.05
N LYS A 37 -8.37 0.98 -5.84
CA LYS A 37 -9.49 0.03 -5.88
C LYS A 37 -10.08 -0.07 -7.28
N THR A 38 -10.79 -1.15 -7.56
CA THR A 38 -11.49 -1.35 -8.85
C THR A 38 -12.60 -0.32 -9.11
N ASP A 39 -13.17 0.28 -8.06
CA ASP A 39 -14.19 1.33 -8.15
C ASP A 39 -13.61 2.74 -8.40
N GLY A 40 -12.29 2.84 -8.62
CA GLY A 40 -11.59 4.09 -8.87
C GLY A 40 -11.21 4.87 -7.61
N ARG A 41 -11.56 4.39 -6.40
CA ARG A 41 -11.07 5.02 -5.16
C ARG A 41 -9.56 4.81 -5.01
N CYS A 42 -8.88 5.88 -4.60
CA CYS A 42 -7.46 5.88 -4.36
C CYS A 42 -7.16 6.27 -2.91
N HIS A 43 -6.32 5.48 -2.25
CA HIS A 43 -5.84 5.69 -0.90
C HIS A 43 -4.32 5.82 -0.90
N TRP A 44 -3.81 6.62 0.02
CA TRP A 44 -2.38 6.87 0.16
C TRP A 44 -1.96 6.58 1.60
N ALA A 45 -0.89 5.80 1.76
CA ALA A 45 -0.30 5.49 3.06
C ALA A 45 1.18 5.88 3.06
N ALA A 46 1.62 6.66 4.04
CA ALA A 46 3.02 7.10 4.08
C ALA A 46 3.93 5.94 4.50
N TRP A 47 4.98 5.66 3.73
CA TRP A 47 5.92 4.56 4.07
C TRP A 47 6.62 4.76 5.41
N VAL A 48 6.86 6.01 5.81
CA VAL A 48 7.40 6.34 7.14
C VAL A 48 6.52 5.87 8.29
N GLY A 49 5.23 5.63 8.03
CA GLY A 49 4.28 5.13 9.00
C GLY A 49 4.12 3.60 9.00
N LEU A 50 4.83 2.86 8.15
CA LEU A 50 4.77 1.39 8.14
C LEU A 50 5.43 0.86 9.42
N VAL A 51 4.63 0.22 10.28
CA VAL A 51 5.07 -0.32 11.58
C VAL A 51 5.14 -1.84 11.60
N GLY A 52 4.52 -2.50 10.62
CA GLY A 52 4.53 -3.95 10.54
C GLY A 52 4.05 -4.46 9.19
N MET A 53 4.54 -5.64 8.82
CA MET A 53 4.11 -6.39 7.66
C MET A 53 3.98 -7.85 8.07
N ASP A 54 2.90 -8.50 7.63
CA ASP A 54 2.71 -9.95 7.81
C ASP A 54 2.20 -10.57 6.51
N TYR A 55 2.62 -11.80 6.25
CA TYR A 55 2.29 -12.53 5.03
C TYR A 55 1.80 -13.93 5.39
N GLU A 56 0.56 -14.20 5.01
CA GLU A 56 -0.05 -15.51 5.19
C GLU A 56 -0.14 -16.22 3.82
N PRO A 57 0.73 -17.22 3.57
CA PRO A 57 0.56 -18.11 2.43
C PRO A 57 -0.69 -18.98 2.68
N GLU A 58 -1.55 -19.14 1.68
CA GLU A 58 -2.73 -19.99 1.83
C GLU A 58 -2.33 -21.46 2.05
N THR A 59 -2.82 -22.03 3.14
CA THR A 59 -2.73 -23.46 3.45
C THR A 59 -4.05 -24.13 3.03
N GLY A 60 -4.18 -24.44 1.73
CA GLY A 60 -5.40 -25.02 1.16
C GLY A 60 -5.12 -26.20 0.21
N ASN A 61 -5.60 -27.37 0.60
CA ASN A 61 -5.43 -28.66 -0.07
C ASN A 61 -6.54 -28.84 -1.14
N GLY A 62 -6.41 -28.23 -2.33
CA GLY A 62 -7.37 -28.47 -3.41
C GLY A 62 -7.53 -27.35 -4.44
N ASP A 63 -6.89 -27.56 -5.60
CA ASP A 63 -7.20 -27.15 -6.99
C ASP A 63 -8.01 -25.89 -7.39
N ALA A 64 -8.25 -24.92 -6.52
CA ALA A 64 -8.67 -23.57 -6.90
C ALA A 64 -7.56 -22.59 -6.52
N GLY A 65 -7.16 -21.72 -7.46
CA GLY A 65 -5.96 -20.88 -7.36
C GLY A 65 -5.75 -20.21 -5.99
N LYS A 66 -4.55 -20.42 -5.43
CA LYS A 66 -4.17 -20.11 -4.05
C LYS A 66 -4.26 -18.62 -3.72
N CYS A 67 -5.27 -18.18 -2.98
CA CYS A 67 -5.44 -16.78 -2.58
C CYS A 67 -4.63 -16.46 -1.31
N GLU A 68 -3.48 -15.82 -1.50
CA GLU A 68 -2.57 -15.32 -0.46
C GLU A 68 -3.09 -14.04 0.20
N ARG A 69 -2.60 -13.76 1.42
CA ARG A 69 -2.88 -12.51 2.14
C ARG A 69 -1.61 -11.79 2.55
N LEU A 70 -1.62 -10.46 2.37
CA LEU A 70 -0.57 -9.56 2.83
C LEU A 70 -1.19 -8.46 3.69
N TYR A 71 -0.68 -8.31 4.90
CA TYR A 71 -1.09 -7.30 5.87
C TYR A 71 -0.01 -6.23 5.94
N LEU A 72 -0.37 -4.99 5.66
CA LEU A 72 0.49 -3.83 5.81
C LEU A 72 -0.09 -2.93 6.89
N VAL A 73 0.63 -2.83 8.01
CA VAL A 73 0.20 -2.08 9.17
C VAL A 73 0.90 -0.74 9.17
N PHE A 74 0.13 0.33 9.00
CA PHE A 74 0.59 1.71 9.14
C PHE A 74 0.09 2.31 10.47
N THR A 75 0.70 3.41 10.90
CA THR A 75 0.34 4.11 12.14
C THR A 75 -1.15 4.43 12.28
N ASN A 76 -1.79 4.86 11.18
CA ASN A 76 -3.19 5.31 11.17
C ASN A 76 -4.12 4.45 10.31
N SER A 77 -3.59 3.39 9.70
CA SER A 77 -4.35 2.56 8.78
C SER A 77 -3.76 1.17 8.65
N GLU A 78 -4.59 0.23 8.29
CA GLU A 78 -4.19 -1.11 7.92
C GLU A 78 -4.66 -1.39 6.51
N VAL A 79 -3.75 -1.88 5.67
CA VAL A 79 -4.05 -2.28 4.29
C VAL A 79 -3.93 -3.80 4.24
N VAL A 80 -5.07 -4.46 4.01
CA VAL A 80 -5.13 -5.91 3.84
C VAL A 80 -5.31 -6.21 2.36
N VAL A 81 -4.40 -7.00 1.80
CA VAL A 81 -4.34 -7.31 0.37
C VAL A 81 -4.60 -8.80 0.20
N HIS A 82 -5.53 -9.14 -0.71
CA HIS A 82 -5.83 -10.50 -1.11
C HIS A 82 -5.45 -10.69 -2.58
N GLY A 83 -4.86 -11.83 -2.91
CA GLY A 83 -4.31 -12.01 -4.25
C GLY A 83 -3.49 -13.28 -4.46
N LEU A 84 -2.69 -13.27 -5.53
CA LEU A 84 -1.82 -14.37 -5.95
C LEU A 84 -0.39 -13.84 -6.08
N ASN A 85 0.61 -14.64 -5.69
CA ASN A 85 2.02 -14.26 -5.73
C ASN A 85 2.35 -12.95 -4.97
N LEU A 86 1.59 -12.64 -3.92
CA LEU A 86 1.80 -11.51 -3.01
C LEU A 86 3.13 -11.62 -2.25
N GLY A 87 3.67 -12.83 -2.07
CA GLY A 87 5.00 -13.01 -1.47
C GLY A 87 6.11 -12.23 -2.18
N LYS A 88 5.96 -11.95 -3.49
CA LYS A 88 6.89 -11.07 -4.22
C LYS A 88 6.78 -9.61 -3.78
N ILE A 89 5.56 -9.12 -3.54
CA ILE A 89 5.32 -7.76 -3.04
C ILE A 89 5.91 -7.62 -1.64
N ALA A 90 5.65 -8.60 -0.75
CA ALA A 90 6.22 -8.62 0.59
C ALA A 90 7.75 -8.53 0.56
N ARG A 91 8.39 -9.38 -0.25
CA ARG A 91 9.84 -9.36 -0.44
C ARG A 91 10.36 -8.02 -0.96
N GLN A 92 9.68 -7.40 -1.92
CA GLN A 92 10.08 -6.07 -2.44
C GLN A 92 10.01 -4.99 -1.35
N ILE A 93 8.99 -5.02 -0.49
CA ILE A 93 8.86 -4.10 0.63
C ILE A 93 10.00 -4.33 1.65
N ASP A 94 10.31 -5.59 1.97
CA ASP A 94 11.44 -5.94 2.86
C ASP A 94 12.80 -5.50 2.28
N GLU A 95 12.98 -5.61 0.96
CA GLU A 95 14.15 -5.12 0.23
C GLU A 95 14.18 -3.58 0.13
N GLY A 96 13.19 -2.88 0.70
CA GLY A 96 13.13 -1.43 0.77
C GLY A 96 12.65 -0.76 -0.51
N GLN A 97 12.05 -1.49 -1.44
CA GLN A 97 11.42 -0.91 -2.61
C GLN A 97 10.16 -0.15 -2.18
N ARG A 98 10.15 1.17 -2.42
CA ARG A 98 9.05 2.08 -2.05
C ARG A 98 8.33 2.68 -3.26
N ASP A 99 8.81 2.33 -4.46
CA ASP A 99 8.28 2.76 -5.75
C ASP A 99 7.26 1.76 -6.28
N MET A 100 6.20 1.54 -5.51
CA MET A 100 5.14 0.63 -5.89
C MET A 100 3.75 1.18 -5.61
N ALA A 101 2.80 0.73 -6.41
CA ALA A 101 1.38 0.95 -6.24
C ALA A 101 0.68 -0.42 -6.15
N LEU A 102 -0.23 -0.55 -5.19
CA LEU A 102 -1.11 -1.71 -5.07
C LEU A 102 -2.40 -1.40 -5.79
N ARG A 103 -2.76 -2.20 -6.79
CA ARG A 103 -3.96 -1.99 -7.59
C ARG A 103 -4.81 -3.25 -7.63
N GLU A 104 -6.05 -3.13 -7.17
CA GLU A 104 -7.03 -4.18 -7.36
C GLU A 104 -7.33 -4.37 -8.86
N LEU A 105 -7.29 -5.61 -9.30
CA LEU A 105 -7.68 -6.02 -10.64
C LEU A 105 -9.08 -6.66 -10.60
N PRO A 106 -9.95 -6.36 -11.57
CA PRO A 106 -11.24 -7.02 -11.67
C PRO A 106 -11.04 -8.53 -11.91
N THR A 107 -11.83 -9.36 -11.22
CA THR A 107 -11.76 -10.83 -11.17
C THR A 107 -12.12 -11.56 -12.49
N LYS A 108 -11.93 -10.93 -13.65
CA LYS A 108 -12.14 -11.57 -14.97
C LYS A 108 -10.94 -12.44 -15.35
N PHE A 109 -11.01 -13.14 -16.48
CA PHE A 109 -10.03 -14.16 -16.93
C PHE A 109 -8.53 -13.77 -16.94
N LEU A 110 -8.19 -12.47 -16.88
CA LEU A 110 -6.81 -11.97 -16.99
C LEU A 110 -5.94 -12.23 -15.72
N PRO A 111 -6.41 -11.93 -14.50
CA PRO A 111 -5.77 -12.28 -13.23
C PRO A 111 -5.12 -13.67 -13.12
N LEU A 112 -5.79 -14.73 -13.55
CA LEU A 112 -5.27 -16.10 -13.41
C LEU A 112 -4.10 -16.38 -14.37
N ALA A 113 -4.15 -15.82 -15.57
CA ALA A 113 -3.05 -15.94 -16.54
C ALA A 113 -1.80 -15.22 -16.04
N LEU A 114 -1.94 -13.98 -15.53
CA LEU A 114 -0.84 -13.22 -14.94
C LEU A 114 -0.20 -13.96 -13.76
N ALA A 115 -1.03 -14.52 -12.89
CA ALA A 115 -0.55 -15.28 -11.73
C ALA A 115 0.24 -16.54 -12.15
N ARG A 116 -0.16 -17.23 -13.22
CA ARG A 116 0.60 -18.38 -13.77
C ARG A 116 1.99 -17.99 -14.28
N HIS A 117 2.17 -16.74 -14.72
CA HIS A 117 3.49 -16.20 -15.07
C HIS A 117 4.25 -15.64 -13.86
N GLY A 118 3.76 -15.88 -12.64
CA GLY A 118 4.37 -15.39 -11.41
C GLY A 118 4.20 -13.89 -11.20
N ILE A 119 3.32 -13.22 -11.95
CA ILE A 119 3.06 -11.79 -11.76
C ILE A 119 2.16 -11.65 -10.51
N PRO A 120 2.46 -10.71 -9.58
CA PRO A 120 1.57 -10.44 -8.45
C PRO A 120 0.23 -9.92 -8.93
N VAL A 121 -0.84 -10.49 -8.40
CA VAL A 121 -2.22 -10.15 -8.79
C VAL A 121 -3.00 -9.87 -7.53
N ILE A 122 -3.56 -8.67 -7.43
CA ILE A 122 -4.36 -8.26 -6.29
C ILE A 122 -5.82 -8.30 -6.69
N THR A 123 -6.62 -9.12 -6.01
CA THR A 123 -8.04 -9.31 -6.30
C THR A 123 -8.94 -8.47 -5.39
N SER A 124 -8.45 -8.12 -4.20
CA SER A 124 -9.16 -7.28 -3.24
C SER A 124 -8.18 -6.57 -2.31
N ILE A 125 -8.50 -5.33 -1.94
CA ILE A 125 -7.79 -4.53 -0.96
C ILE A 125 -8.81 -3.94 0.03
N GLU A 126 -8.54 -4.13 1.32
CA GLU A 126 -9.27 -3.47 2.39
C GLU A 126 -8.37 -2.42 3.05
N VAL A 127 -8.86 -1.19 3.17
CA VAL A 127 -8.18 -0.12 3.90
C VAL A 127 -8.99 0.20 5.15
N LYS A 128 -8.47 -0.18 6.32
CA LYS A 128 -9.11 0.02 7.62
C LYS A 128 -8.43 1.20 8.31
N LYS A 129 -9.19 2.19 8.79
CA LYS A 129 -8.63 3.27 9.62
C LYS A 129 -8.33 2.71 11.01
N ARG A 130 -7.11 2.89 11.49
CA ARG A 130 -6.77 2.66 12.90
C ARG A 130 -6.99 3.97 13.63
N PHE A 131 -8.06 4.05 14.40
CA PHE A 131 -8.20 5.13 15.37
C PHE A 131 -7.24 4.81 16.52
N ASN A 132 -6.14 5.57 16.63
CA ASN A 132 -5.44 5.64 17.90
C ASN A 132 -6.46 6.11 18.93
N ALA A 133 -6.81 5.26 19.90
CA ALA A 133 -7.53 5.72 21.08
C ALA A 133 -6.72 6.90 21.66
N PRO A 134 -7.37 8.01 22.07
CA PRO A 134 -6.65 9.08 22.71
C PRO A 134 -5.92 8.52 23.92
N VAL A 135 -4.60 8.71 23.97
CA VAL A 135 -3.80 8.46 25.17
C VAL A 135 -4.48 9.24 26.30
N PRO A 136 -4.88 8.61 27.41
CA PRO A 136 -5.44 9.35 28.52
C PRO A 136 -4.35 10.29 29.04
N THR A 137 -4.48 11.58 28.71
CA THR A 137 -3.68 12.63 29.33
C THR A 137 -3.98 12.53 30.82
N LYS A 138 -2.99 12.10 31.62
CA LYS A 138 -3.10 12.20 33.07
C LYS A 138 -3.41 13.67 33.36
N GLN A 139 -4.63 13.94 33.82
CA GLN A 139 -4.99 15.22 34.41
C GLN A 139 -4.00 15.46 35.55
N GLU A 140 -3.12 16.43 35.36
CA GLU A 140 -2.66 17.22 36.48
C GLU A 140 -3.90 17.71 37.22
N SER A 141 -3.94 17.45 38.52
CA SER A 141 -4.79 18.19 39.42
C SER A 141 -3.99 18.56 40.65
N PRO A 142 -4.27 19.76 41.20
CA PRO A 142 -3.29 20.63 41.80
C PRO A 142 -3.17 20.39 43.31
N MET A 143 -2.13 21.02 43.87
CA MET A 143 -1.85 21.18 45.29
C MET A 143 -3.11 21.20 46.16
N ASN A 144 -3.12 20.38 47.21
CA ASN A 144 -3.85 20.73 48.41
C ASN A 144 -3.08 20.32 49.67
N GLY A 145 -2.93 21.30 50.56
CA GLY A 145 -1.88 21.35 51.56
C GLY A 145 -2.06 20.44 52.77
N ARG A 146 -0.95 20.22 53.46
CA ARG A 146 -0.92 19.96 54.90
C ARG A 146 0.27 20.70 55.51
N ASN A 147 -0.03 21.85 56.11
CA ASN A 147 0.80 22.48 57.13
C ASN A 147 0.96 21.48 58.27
N ILE A 148 2.19 21.06 58.55
CA ILE A 148 2.54 20.29 59.74
C ILE A 148 3.34 21.25 60.63
N ALA A 149 2.67 21.79 61.66
CA ALA A 149 3.34 22.51 62.74
C ALA A 149 4.05 21.50 63.66
N PRO A 150 5.25 21.80 64.20
CA PRO A 150 5.93 20.92 65.14
C PRO A 150 5.30 21.05 66.53
N ARG A 151 5.03 19.92 67.19
CA ARG A 151 4.72 19.86 68.63
C ARG A 151 6.02 19.67 69.41
N MET A 152 6.22 20.55 70.39
CA MET A 152 7.01 20.35 71.62
C MET A 152 6.23 21.05 72.75
N PRO A 153 6.49 20.77 74.04
CA PRO A 153 7.39 19.77 74.62
C PRO A 153 6.67 18.52 75.17
#